data_AF-A0A959TI92-F1
#
_entry.id   AF-A0A959TI92-F1
#
_cell.length_a   1.000
_cell.length_b   1.000
_cell.length_c   1.000
_cell.angle_alpha   90.00
_cell.angle_beta   90.00
_cell.angle_gamma   90.00
#
_symmetry.space_group_name_H-M   'P 1'
#
loop_
_entity.id
_entity.type
_entity.pdbx_description
1 polymer ?
#
loop_
_entity_poly.entity_id
_entity_poly.type
_entity_poly.pdbx_seq_one_letter_code
_entity_poly.pdbx_strand_id
1 'polypeptide(L)'
;MGTIILRAGSVLFTAAMTMGLLASCGEGGQEPATETSRTMTGEQRPATARGGTVSVADFQRLMAEHPGQVLDVRTPGEWDTGVMEGALLIDFYEKDFAQQLDGLDPTRPVFVYC
;
A
#
# COMPACT_ATOMS: atom_id res chain seq x y z
N MET A 1 29.86 -11.07 18.36
CA MET A 1 30.90 -10.17 17.79
C MET A 1 31.27 -10.68 16.41
N GLY A 2 31.07 -9.88 15.36
CA GLY A 2 31.42 -10.30 13.99
C GLY A 2 30.84 -9.37 12.92
N THR A 3 31.24 -8.11 12.95
CA THR A 3 30.91 -7.10 11.94
C THR A 3 31.80 -7.31 10.72
N ILE A 4 31.22 -7.53 9.54
CA ILE A 4 31.93 -7.33 8.26
C ILE A 4 31.12 -6.34 7.43
N ILE A 5 31.62 -5.11 7.48
CA ILE A 5 31.20 -3.97 6.68
C ILE A 5 31.94 -4.10 5.35
N LEU A 6 31.22 -4.27 4.24
CA LEU A 6 31.78 -4.07 2.90
C LEU A 6 31.22 -2.77 2.32
N ARG A 7 32.09 -1.75 2.29
CA ARG A 7 31.91 -0.49 1.57
C ARG A 7 32.15 -0.72 0.07
N ALA A 8 31.22 -0.26 -0.75
CA ALA A 8 31.46 0.28 -2.09
C ALA A 8 30.24 1.20 -2.35
N GLY A 9 30.33 2.49 -2.60
CA GLY A 9 31.39 3.24 -3.26
C GLY A 9 30.83 3.76 -4.57
N SER A 10 30.34 5.02 -4.56
CA SER A 10 30.12 5.91 -5.72
C SER A 10 29.09 5.42 -6.75
N VAL A 11 28.19 6.25 -7.28
CA VAL A 11 28.47 7.39 -8.15
C VAL A 11 27.31 8.40 -8.05
N LEU A 12 27.65 9.64 -7.70
CA LEU A 12 26.83 10.83 -7.93
C LEU A 12 26.50 10.93 -9.42
N PHE A 13 25.26 10.68 -9.81
CA PHE A 13 24.74 11.03 -11.13
C PHE A 13 24.03 12.38 -11.02
N THR A 14 24.81 13.46 -10.97
CA THR A 14 24.29 14.81 -11.18
C THR A 14 24.15 15.03 -12.68
N ALA A 15 22.96 14.76 -13.22
CA ALA A 15 22.58 15.19 -14.56
C ALA A 15 21.83 16.52 -14.46
N ALA A 16 22.56 17.60 -14.72
CA ALA A 16 22.01 18.88 -15.11
C ALA A 16 21.42 18.78 -16.53
N MET A 17 20.25 19.39 -16.79
CA MET A 17 19.90 20.12 -18.03
C MET A 17 18.40 20.40 -18.06
N THR A 18 17.99 21.64 -17.78
CA THR A 18 17.63 22.71 -18.75
C THR A 18 16.13 22.78 -19.04
N MET A 19 15.49 23.75 -18.39
CA MET A 19 14.75 24.86 -19.01
C MET A 19 14.19 24.60 -20.42
N GLY A 20 12.87 24.42 -20.50
CA GLY A 20 12.12 24.36 -21.75
C GLY A 20 10.72 24.97 -21.58
N LEU A 21 10.66 26.29 -21.47
CA LEU A 21 9.44 27.08 -21.62
C LEU A 21 9.15 27.25 -23.11
N LEU A 22 8.07 26.66 -23.62
CA LEU A 22 7.40 27.16 -24.83
C LEU A 22 5.88 27.03 -24.66
N ALA A 23 5.24 28.20 -24.58
CA ALA A 23 3.80 28.38 -24.65
C ALA A 23 3.30 28.10 -26.07
N SER A 24 2.23 27.32 -26.19
CA SER A 24 1.46 27.19 -27.42
C SER A 24 -0.03 27.23 -27.08
N CYS A 25 -0.62 28.41 -27.15
CA CYS A 25 -2.07 28.58 -27.17
C CYS A 25 -2.59 28.07 -28.53
N GLY A 26 -3.34 26.98 -28.51
CA GLY A 26 -4.18 26.55 -29.62
C GLY A 26 -5.62 26.94 -29.32
N GLU A 27 -6.17 27.84 -30.14
CA GLU A 27 -7.59 28.21 -30.16
C GLU A 27 -8.33 27.21 -31.05
N GLY A 28 -9.32 26.50 -30.51
CA GLY A 28 -10.10 25.55 -31.31
C GLY A 28 -11.22 24.85 -30.55
N GLY A 29 -12.45 25.28 -30.84
CA GLY A 29 -13.59 24.37 -31.05
C GLY A 29 -14.38 23.85 -29.84
N GLN A 30 -15.58 24.40 -29.69
CA GLN A 30 -16.76 23.99 -28.88
C GLN A 30 -17.23 22.55 -29.21
N GLU A 31 -17.54 21.66 -28.24
CA GLU A 31 -18.88 21.30 -27.68
C GLU A 31 -18.76 19.88 -27.06
N PRO A 32 -19.78 19.29 -26.41
CA PRO A 32 -20.57 19.66 -25.23
C PRO A 32 -20.61 18.49 -24.20
N ALA A 33 -21.58 18.49 -23.27
CA ALA A 33 -22.02 17.41 -22.37
C ALA A 33 -21.52 17.44 -20.91
N THR A 34 -22.42 17.94 -20.07
CA THR A 34 -23.06 17.23 -18.94
C THR A 34 -22.19 16.40 -17.98
N GLU A 35 -22.44 16.73 -16.71
CA GLU A 35 -22.27 15.94 -15.49
C GLU A 35 -20.93 15.91 -14.78
N THR A 36 -21.07 15.70 -13.48
CA THR A 36 -20.05 15.29 -12.52
C THR A 36 -19.39 16.43 -11.77
N SER A 37 -20.05 16.73 -10.66
CA SER A 37 -19.48 16.60 -9.32
C SER A 37 -18.13 17.28 -9.14
N ARG A 38 -18.18 18.48 -8.54
CA ARG A 38 -17.01 19.13 -7.98
C ARG A 38 -16.46 18.25 -6.86
N THR A 39 -15.46 17.46 -7.22
CA THR A 39 -14.49 16.82 -6.36
C THR A 39 -14.06 17.80 -5.26
N MET A 40 -14.45 17.51 -4.03
CA MET A 40 -13.79 18.08 -2.86
C MET A 40 -12.41 17.44 -2.79
N THR A 41 -11.40 18.24 -3.12
CA THR A 41 -10.00 17.99 -2.77
C THR A 41 -9.91 17.96 -1.24
N GLY A 42 -10.00 16.75 -0.69
CA GLY A 42 -9.65 16.46 0.69
C GLY A 42 -8.15 16.39 0.81
N GLU A 43 -7.58 17.42 1.42
CA GLU A 43 -6.20 17.48 1.88
C GLU A 43 -5.91 16.32 2.85
N GLN A 44 -5.20 15.30 2.37
CA GLN A 44 -4.74 14.18 3.19
C GLN A 44 -3.55 14.64 4.04
N ARG A 45 -3.83 15.09 5.27
CA ARG A 45 -2.83 15.18 6.35
C ARG A 45 -2.33 13.77 6.67
N PRO A 46 -1.03 13.60 7.00
CA PRO A 46 -0.51 12.32 7.42
C PRO A 46 -1.10 12.00 8.79
N ALA A 47 -2.20 11.24 8.78
CA ALA A 47 -2.71 10.60 9.97
C ALA A 47 -1.72 9.49 10.32
N THR A 48 -1.15 9.53 11.52
CA THR A 48 -0.67 8.33 12.21
C THR A 48 -1.68 7.21 11.94
N ALA A 49 -1.28 6.21 11.17
CA ALA A 49 -2.17 5.28 10.47
C ALA A 49 -3.23 4.72 11.42
N ARG A 50 -4.42 5.29 11.36
CA ARG A 50 -5.63 4.67 11.91
C ARG A 50 -6.05 3.67 10.85
N GLY A 51 -6.14 2.39 11.23
CA GLY A 51 -6.59 1.33 10.34
C GLY A 51 -7.85 1.75 9.58
N GLY A 52 -7.90 1.40 8.30
CA GLY A 52 -8.96 1.80 7.38
C GLY A 52 -8.88 0.99 6.09
N THR A 53 -9.95 1.00 5.30
CA THR A 53 -9.98 0.32 4.01
C THR A 53 -8.98 0.97 3.06
N VAL A 54 -8.14 0.14 2.43
CA VAL A 54 -7.18 0.55 1.40
C VAL A 54 -7.59 -0.04 0.06
N SER A 55 -7.20 0.60 -1.04
CA SER A 55 -7.38 0.02 -2.37
C SER A 55 -6.45 -1.19 -2.57
N VAL A 56 -6.77 -2.07 -3.52
CA VAL A 56 -5.89 -3.22 -3.85
C VAL A 56 -4.49 -2.77 -4.27
N ALA A 57 -4.41 -1.71 -5.07
CA ALA A 57 -3.13 -1.15 -5.52
C ALA A 57 -2.31 -0.59 -4.35
N ASP A 58 -2.96 0.11 -3.40
CA ASP A 58 -2.29 0.61 -2.21
C ASP A 58 -1.87 -0.53 -1.27
N PHE A 59 -2.69 -1.57 -1.12
CA PHE A 59 -2.38 -2.74 -0.31
C PHE A 59 -1.11 -3.43 -0.83
N GLN A 60 -1.03 -3.69 -2.14
CA GLN A 60 0.15 -4.28 -2.78
C GLN A 60 1.39 -3.39 -2.61
N ARG A 61 1.24 -2.07 -2.81
CA ARG A 61 2.35 -1.12 -2.60
C ARG A 61 2.84 -1.13 -1.17
N LEU A 62 1.94 -1.04 -0.18
CA LEU A 62 2.29 -1.00 1.23
C LEU A 62 2.96 -2.31 1.69
N MET A 63 2.50 -3.47 1.19
CA MET A 63 3.14 -4.75 1.47
C MET A 63 4.56 -4.84 0.91
N ALA A 64 4.85 -4.19 -0.21
CA ALA A 64 6.19 -4.14 -0.80
C ALA A 64 7.11 -3.15 -0.06
N GLU A 65 6.56 -2.02 0.42
CA GLU A 65 7.32 -0.97 1.11
C GLU A 65 7.59 -1.30 2.58
N HIS A 66 6.69 -2.03 3.24
CA HIS A 66 6.75 -2.31 4.67
C HIS A 66 6.71 -3.83 4.93
N PRO A 67 7.79 -4.42 5.49
CA PRO A 67 7.76 -5.80 5.91
C PRO A 67 6.77 -5.97 7.06
N GLY A 68 5.72 -6.76 6.85
CA GLY A 68 4.63 -6.95 7.81
C GLY A 68 4.15 -8.39 7.89
N GLN A 69 3.11 -8.62 8.67
CA GLN A 69 2.42 -9.89 8.83
C GLN A 69 1.17 -9.84 7.95
N VAL A 70 0.98 -10.83 7.09
CA VAL A 70 -0.23 -10.91 6.26
C VAL A 70 -1.21 -11.84 6.96
N LEU A 71 -2.43 -11.37 7.19
CA LEU A 71 -3.47 -12.07 7.89
C LEU A 71 -4.67 -12.25 6.95
N ASP A 72 -5.08 -13.49 6.76
CA ASP A 72 -6.29 -13.83 6.02
C ASP A 72 -7.31 -14.40 6.99
N VAL A 73 -8.44 -13.70 7.05
CA VAL A 73 -9.51 -13.91 8.03
C VAL A 73 -10.72 -14.63 7.43
N ARG A 74 -10.55 -15.22 6.23
CA ARG A 74 -11.55 -16.04 5.57
C ARG A 74 -11.74 -17.39 6.27
N THR A 75 -12.70 -18.15 5.81
CA THR A 75 -12.89 -19.54 6.24
C THR A 75 -11.80 -20.47 5.65
N PRO A 76 -11.50 -21.60 6.31
CA PRO A 76 -10.57 -22.61 5.77
C PRO A 76 -10.96 -23.12 4.38
N GLY A 77 -12.26 -23.20 4.08
CA GLY A 77 -12.73 -23.63 2.76
C GLY A 77 -12.36 -22.66 1.63
N GLU A 78 -12.29 -21.36 1.92
CA GLU A 78 -11.81 -20.34 0.97
C GLU A 78 -10.29 -20.31 0.88
N TRP A 79 -9.60 -20.55 2.00
CA TRP A 79 -8.14 -20.66 2.06
C TRP A 79 -7.60 -21.73 1.10
N ASP A 80 -8.27 -22.88 1.04
CA ASP A 80 -7.89 -23.99 0.17
C ASP A 80 -7.97 -23.67 -1.33
N THR A 81 -8.64 -22.59 -1.72
CA THR A 81 -8.76 -22.14 -3.12
C THR A 81 -7.59 -21.29 -3.61
N GLY A 82 -6.71 -20.86 -2.68
CA GLY A 82 -5.55 -20.03 -2.98
C GLY A 82 -5.41 -18.85 -2.02
N VAL A 83 -4.17 -18.59 -1.62
CA VAL A 83 -3.80 -17.62 -0.59
C VAL A 83 -2.55 -16.84 -0.98
N MET A 84 -2.33 -15.70 -0.32
CA MET A 84 -1.08 -14.95 -0.45
C MET A 84 0.06 -15.70 0.25
N GLU A 85 1.24 -15.73 -0.37
CA GLU A 85 2.41 -16.40 0.20
C GLU A 85 2.79 -15.80 1.56
N GLY A 86 3.00 -16.67 2.55
CA GLY A 86 3.35 -16.26 3.91
C GLY A 86 2.19 -15.66 4.72
N ALA A 87 0.94 -15.72 4.23
CA ALA A 87 -0.23 -15.36 5.01
C ALA A 87 -0.44 -16.32 6.19
N LEU A 88 -1.01 -15.79 7.26
CA LEU A 88 -1.51 -16.54 8.41
C LEU A 88 -3.03 -16.64 8.30
N LEU A 89 -3.58 -17.85 8.45
CA LEU A 89 -5.03 -18.07 8.54
C LEU A 89 -5.47 -17.86 9.99
N ILE A 90 -6.39 -16.93 10.22
CA ILE A 90 -7.15 -16.84 11.47
C ILE A 90 -8.62 -16.62 11.10
N ASP A 91 -9.39 -17.70 11.04
CA ASP A 91 -10.80 -17.66 10.66
C ASP A 91 -11.60 -16.75 11.61
N PHE A 92 -12.18 -15.69 11.04
CA PHE A 92 -12.99 -14.73 11.78
C PHE A 92 -14.19 -15.35 12.51
N TYR A 93 -14.70 -16.47 12.02
CA TYR A 93 -15.87 -17.15 12.57
C TYR A 93 -15.53 -18.09 13.73
N GLU A 94 -14.24 -18.35 14.00
CA GLU A 94 -13.83 -19.22 15.11
C GLU A 94 -14.03 -18.55 16.47
N LYS A 95 -14.47 -19.36 17.44
CA LYS A 95 -14.75 -18.93 18.83
C LYS A 95 -13.54 -18.34 19.55
N ASP A 96 -12.33 -18.68 19.11
CA ASP A 96 -11.06 -18.29 19.69
C ASP A 96 -10.29 -17.28 18.81
N PHE A 97 -10.94 -16.68 17.81
CA PHE A 97 -10.37 -15.64 16.93
C PHE A 97 -9.51 -14.62 17.69
N ALA A 98 -10.06 -14.03 18.76
CA ALA A 98 -9.35 -13.04 19.56
C ALA A 98 -8.07 -13.57 20.23
N GLN A 99 -8.06 -14.83 20.67
CA GLN A 99 -6.89 -15.46 21.30
C GLN A 99 -5.83 -15.79 20.26
N GLN A 100 -6.23 -16.14 19.04
CA GLN A 100 -5.29 -16.39 17.95
C GLN A 100 -4.53 -15.10 17.54
N LEU A 101 -5.16 -13.92 17.67
CA LEU A 101 -4.50 -12.63 17.41
C LEU A 101 -3.36 -12.31 18.39
N ASP A 102 -3.36 -12.88 19.60
CA ASP A 102 -2.30 -12.66 20.59
C ASP A 102 -0.95 -13.24 20.10
N GLY A 103 -0.95 -14.11 19.10
CA GLY A 103 0.25 -14.63 18.44
C GLY A 103 0.93 -13.65 17.48
N LEU A 104 0.28 -12.52 17.15
CA LEU A 104 0.84 -11.51 16.25
C LEU A 104 1.84 -10.61 16.98
N ASP A 105 2.90 -10.23 16.27
CA ASP A 105 3.87 -9.26 16.76
C ASP A 105 3.28 -7.84 16.67
N PRO A 106 3.04 -7.14 17.79
CA PRO A 106 2.44 -5.81 17.78
C PRO A 106 3.39 -4.72 17.27
N THR A 107 4.68 -5.04 17.09
CA THR A 107 5.68 -4.09 16.56
C THR A 107 5.75 -4.09 15.03
N ARG A 108 5.09 -5.04 14.37
CA ARG A 108 5.07 -5.18 12.92
C ARG A 108 3.71 -4.78 12.35
N PRO A 109 3.66 -4.13 11.17
CA PRO A 109 2.41 -3.89 10.46
C PRO A 109 1.65 -5.19 10.21
N VAL A 110 0.32 -5.15 10.30
CA VAL A 110 -0.57 -6.27 9.97
C VAL A 110 -1.41 -5.88 8.76
N PHE A 111 -1.33 -6.70 7.72
CA PHE A 111 -2.08 -6.56 6.46
C PHE A 111 -3.21 -7.58 6.47
N VAL A 112 -4.44 -7.11 6.64
CA VAL A 112 -5.62 -7.98 6.72
C VAL A 112 -6.35 -8.01 5.39
N TYR A 113 -6.68 -9.21 4.90
CA TYR A 113 -7.61 -9.40 3.78
C TYR A 113 -8.63 -10.50 4.07
N CYS A 114 -9.74 -10.46 3.33
CA CYS A 114 -10.84 -11.40 3.36
C CYS A 114 -11.33 -11.61 1.91
#